data_AF-A0A0Q5PH96-F1
#
_entry.id   AF-A0A0Q5PH96-F1
#
_cell.length_a   1.000
_cell.length_b   1.000
_cell.length_c   1.000
_cell.angle_alpha   90.00
_cell.angle_beta   90.00
_cell.angle_gamma   90.00
#
_symmetry.space_group_name_H-M   'P 1'
#
loop_
_entity.id
_entity.type
_entity.pdbx_description
1 polymer ?
#
loop_
_entity_poly.entity_id
_entity_poly.type
_entity_poly.pdbx_seq_one_letter_code
_entity_poly.pdbx_strand_id
1 'polypeptide(L)'
;MGPDHVFFMFAGAVITLAIQWYGRRKVKQAMTAPDLVARRGVELLDNENERRSQQIDRLQERIAIMEQIATDPGTRTAREIEKLRLEA
;
A
#
# COMPACT_ATOMS: atom_id res chain seq x y z
N MET A 1 27.21 -59.28 -5.84
CA MET A 1 26.19 -58.51 -5.10
C MET A 1 24.84 -58.90 -5.67
N GLY A 2 24.04 -59.72 -4.97
CA GLY A 2 22.80 -60.32 -5.51
C GLY A 2 21.60 -59.38 -5.40
N PRO A 3 20.59 -59.46 -6.28
CA PRO A 3 19.56 -58.43 -6.55
C PRO A 3 18.83 -57.78 -5.34
N ASP A 4 18.87 -58.38 -4.16
CA ASP A 4 18.17 -57.92 -2.95
C ASP A 4 18.63 -56.55 -2.42
N HIS A 5 19.93 -56.23 -2.46
CA HIS A 5 20.46 -54.95 -1.96
C HIS A 5 20.03 -53.75 -2.81
N VAL A 6 19.81 -53.95 -4.11
CA VAL A 6 19.31 -52.90 -5.01
C VAL A 6 17.89 -52.51 -4.60
N PHE A 7 17.06 -53.49 -4.24
CA PHE A 7 15.70 -53.26 -3.77
C PHE A 7 15.65 -52.43 -2.49
N PHE A 8 16.48 -52.76 -1.49
CA PHE A 8 16.56 -51.99 -0.24
C PHE A 8 17.10 -50.56 -0.45
N MET A 9 18.05 -50.38 -1.37
CA MET A 9 18.57 -49.06 -1.72
C MET A 9 17.50 -48.17 -2.37
N PHE A 10 16.71 -48.70 -3.32
CA PHE A 10 15.59 -47.98 -3.92
C PHE A 10 14.50 -47.67 -2.88
N ALA A 11 14.16 -48.61 -1.99
CA ALA A 11 13.20 -48.39 -0.92
C ALA A 11 13.65 -47.24 0.01
N GLY A 12 14.92 -47.20 0.40
CA GLY A 12 15.48 -46.12 1.21
C GLY A 12 15.46 -44.75 0.51
N ALA A 13 15.73 -44.73 -0.79
CA ALA A 13 15.66 -43.50 -1.59
C ALA A 13 14.22 -42.97 -1.68
N VAL A 14 13.24 -43.86 -1.88
CA VAL A 14 11.81 -43.50 -1.91
C VAL A 14 11.35 -42.93 -0.57
N ILE A 15 11.73 -43.56 0.54
CA ILE A 15 11.40 -43.06 1.89
C ILE A 15 12.01 -41.67 2.13
N THR A 16 13.28 -41.48 1.76
CA THR A 16 13.96 -40.19 1.91
C THR A 16 13.30 -39.10 1.07
N LEU A 17 12.94 -39.40 -0.18
CA LEU A 17 12.24 -38.47 -1.07
C LEU A 17 10.82 -38.15 -0.55
N ALA A 18 10.12 -39.12 0.03
CA ALA A 18 8.81 -38.90 0.63
C ALA A 18 8.90 -37.92 1.82
N ILE A 19 9.90 -38.07 2.69
CA ILE A 19 10.16 -37.15 3.81
C ILE A 19 10.50 -35.74 3.29
N GLN A 20 11.40 -35.64 2.31
CA GLN A 20 11.77 -34.35 1.71
C GLN A 20 10.59 -33.66 1.02
N TRP A 21 9.77 -34.42 0.28
CA TRP A 21 8.57 -33.90 -0.38
C TRP A 21 7.55 -33.40 0.65
N TYR A 22 7.31 -34.17 1.70
CA TYR A 22 6.40 -33.79 2.78
C TYR A 22 6.86 -32.50 3.49
N GLY A 23 8.16 -32.41 3.82
CA GLY A 23 8.76 -31.20 4.40
C GLY A 23 8.63 -29.99 3.48
N ARG A 24 9.01 -30.12 2.20
CA ARG A 24 8.89 -29.04 1.21
C ARG A 24 7.45 -28.58 1.01
N ARG A 25 6.49 -29.50 1.00
CA ARG A 25 5.07 -29.17 0.83
C ARG A 25 4.54 -28.35 2.01
N LYS A 26 4.89 -28.73 3.25
CA LYS A 26 4.47 -28.00 4.45
C LYS A 26 5.10 -26.62 4.54
N VAL A 27 6.39 -26.49 4.20
CA VAL A 27 7.09 -25.19 4.17
C VAL A 27 6.46 -24.26 3.13
N LYS A 28 6.17 -24.75 1.91
CA LYS A 28 5.48 -23.94 0.90
C LYS A 28 4.15 -23.40 1.40
N GLN A 29 3.30 -24.25 2.00
CA GLN A 29 2.01 -23.82 2.56
C GLN A 29 2.18 -22.77 3.68
N ALA A 30 3.17 -22.95 4.55
CA ALA A 30 3.46 -22.01 5.63
C ALA A 30 3.99 -20.66 5.13
N MET A 31 4.63 -20.59 3.96
CA MET A 31 5.11 -19.33 3.37
C MET A 31 4.03 -18.62 2.54
N THR A 32 3.13 -19.35 1.88
CA THR A 32 2.09 -18.74 1.02
C THR A 32 1.02 -17.98 1.80
N ALA A 33 0.59 -18.52 2.95
CA ALA A 33 -0.45 -17.89 3.77
C ALA A 33 -0.07 -16.50 4.33
N PRO A 34 1.09 -16.32 5.00
CA PRO A 34 1.49 -15.02 5.53
C PRO A 34 1.82 -14.01 4.42
N ASP A 35 2.37 -14.45 3.28
CA ASP A 35 2.66 -13.56 2.15
C ASP A 35 1.38 -12.95 1.56
N LEU A 36 0.30 -13.73 1.45
CA LEU A 36 -0.98 -13.22 0.97
C LEU A 36 -1.60 -12.19 1.93
N VAL A 37 -1.51 -12.44 3.23
CA VAL A 37 -2.01 -11.50 4.27
C VAL A 37 -1.19 -10.22 4.28
N ALA A 38 0.15 -10.33 4.19
CA ALA A 38 1.04 -9.18 4.11
C ALA A 38 0.75 -8.32 2.88
N ARG A 39 0.60 -8.94 1.70
CA ARG A 39 0.23 -8.25 0.46
C ARG A 39 -1.09 -7.50 0.58
N ARG A 40 -2.13 -8.14 1.12
CA ARG A 40 -3.43 -7.47 1.35
C ARG A 40 -3.32 -6.33 2.35
N GLY A 41 -2.53 -6.49 3.41
CA GLY A 41 -2.28 -5.43 4.38
C GLY A 41 -1.61 -4.21 3.74
N VAL A 42 -0.63 -4.43 2.88
CA VAL A 42 0.04 -3.36 2.12
C VAL A 42 -0.95 -2.65 1.19
N GLU A 43 -1.78 -3.39 0.45
CA GLU A 43 -2.78 -2.81 -0.45
C GLU A 43 -3.82 -1.95 0.30
N LEU A 44 -4.28 -2.40 1.48
CA LEU A 44 -5.19 -1.63 2.32
C LEU A 44 -4.55 -0.34 2.83
N LEU A 45 -3.30 -0.43 3.32
CA LEU A 45 -2.55 0.73 3.80
C LEU A 45 -2.30 1.75 2.69
N ASP A 46 -2.02 1.28 1.46
CA ASP A 46 -1.82 2.15 0.31
C ASP A 46 -3.11 2.90 -0.06
N ASN A 47 -4.25 2.19 -0.08
CA ASN A 47 -5.56 2.82 -0.30
C ASN A 47 -5.91 3.85 0.79
N GLU A 48 -5.61 3.53 2.05
CA GLU A 48 -5.79 4.47 3.15
C GLU A 48 -4.90 5.71 3.01
N ASN A 49 -3.63 5.53 2.63
CA ASN A 49 -2.71 6.64 2.40
C ASN A 49 -3.18 7.53 1.26
N GLU A 50 -3.65 6.95 0.15
CA GLU A 50 -4.19 7.70 -0.98
C GLU A 50 -5.38 8.57 -0.56
N ARG A 51 -6.32 8.00 0.22
CA ARG A 51 -7.47 8.75 0.77
C ARG A 51 -7.04 9.88 1.70
N ARG A 52 -6.03 9.64 2.55
CA ARG A 52 -5.50 10.67 3.45
C ARG A 52 -4.82 11.79 2.66
N SER A 53 -4.06 11.45 1.62
CA SER A 53 -3.41 12.43 0.73
C SER A 53 -4.45 13.32 0.05
N GLN A 54 -5.51 12.74 -0.53
CA GLN A 54 -6.60 13.51 -1.16
C GLN A 54 -7.34 14.42 -0.17
N GLN A 55 -7.39 14.08 1.12
CA GLN A 55 -7.95 14.95 2.15
C GLN A 55 -7.01 16.11 2.45
N ILE A 56 -5.71 15.84 2.54
CA ILE A 56 -4.68 16.86 2.74
C ILE A 56 -4.71 17.86 1.58
N ASP A 57 -4.78 17.41 0.33
CA ASP A 57 -4.83 18.29 -0.84
C ASP A 57 -6.03 19.24 -0.79
N ARG A 58 -7.21 18.70 -0.45
CA ARG A 58 -8.43 19.51 -0.25
C ARG A 58 -8.31 20.50 0.91
N LEU A 59 -7.61 20.13 1.97
CA LEU A 59 -7.35 21.03 3.08
C LEU A 59 -6.38 22.14 2.69
N GLN A 60 -5.34 21.82 1.92
CA GLN A 60 -4.38 22.82 1.42
C GLN A 60 -5.05 23.82 0.49
N GLU A 61 -5.90 23.38 -0.44
CA GLU A 61 -6.67 24.28 -1.31
C GLU A 61 -7.54 25.24 -0.49
N ARG A 62 -8.25 24.72 0.52
CA ARG A 62 -9.08 25.54 1.41
C ARG A 62 -8.25 26.51 2.25
N ILE A 63 -7.07 26.10 2.71
CA ILE A 63 -6.16 26.97 3.47
C ILE A 63 -5.63 28.08 2.56
N ALA A 64 -5.26 27.77 1.31
CA ALA A 64 -4.81 28.77 0.35
C ALA A 64 -5.91 29.81 0.04
N ILE A 65 -7.15 29.35 -0.14
CA ILE A 65 -8.31 30.25 -0.30
C ILE A 65 -8.51 31.09 0.97
N MET A 66 -8.41 30.50 2.15
CA MET A 66 -8.54 31.23 3.42
C MET A 66 -7.43 32.27 3.61
N GLU A 67 -6.18 31.95 3.25
CA GLU A 67 -5.05 32.87 3.26
C GLU A 67 -5.29 34.05 2.30
N GLN A 68 -5.80 33.77 1.10
CA GLN A 68 -6.17 34.80 0.14
C GLN A 68 -7.28 35.72 0.68
N ILE A 69 -8.34 35.14 1.26
CA ILE A 69 -9.47 35.89 1.82
C ILE A 69 -9.06 36.69 3.05
N ALA A 70 -8.16 36.17 3.88
CA ALA A 70 -7.68 36.87 5.07
C ALA A 70 -6.73 38.02 4.72
N THR A 71 -5.93 37.87 3.66
CA THR A 71 -4.86 38.82 3.31
C THR A 71 -5.35 39.98 2.42
N ASP A 72 -6.25 39.75 1.46
CA ASP A 72 -6.66 40.78 0.48
C ASP A 72 -8.09 41.37 0.61
N PRO A 73 -8.88 41.17 1.69
CA PRO A 73 -10.28 41.60 1.69
C PRO A 73 -10.39 43.13 1.78
N GLY A 74 -9.57 43.77 2.62
CA GLY A 74 -9.58 45.21 2.84
C GLY A 74 -9.02 45.99 1.65
N THR A 75 -7.89 45.55 1.09
CA THR A 75 -7.22 46.18 -0.05
C THR A 75 -8.00 46.06 -1.35
N ARG A 76 -8.67 44.93 -1.60
CA ARG A 76 -9.54 44.78 -2.77
C ARG A 76 -10.81 45.62 -2.63
N THR A 77 -11.50 45.54 -1.49
CA THR A 77 -12.73 46.30 -1.26
C THR A 77 -12.48 47.81 -1.27
N ALA A 78 -11.39 48.28 -0.64
CA ALA A 78 -11.03 49.70 -0.66
C ALA A 78 -10.72 50.20 -2.09
N ARG A 79 -10.03 49.40 -2.92
CA ARG A 79 -9.79 49.72 -4.33
C ARG A 79 -11.08 49.75 -5.14
N GLU A 80 -12.00 48.81 -4.93
CA GLU A 80 -13.31 48.80 -5.58
C GLU A 80 -14.14 50.05 -5.19
N ILE A 81 -14.12 50.47 -3.92
CA ILE A 81 -14.78 51.70 -3.45
C ILE A 81 -14.18 52.95 -4.11
N GLU A 82 -12.86 53.06 -4.17
CA GLU A 82 -12.22 54.24 -4.79
C GLU A 82 -12.54 54.33 -6.28
N LYS A 83 -12.59 53.18 -6.97
CA LYS A 83 -12.96 53.12 -8.38
C LYS A 83 -14.41 53.60 -8.61
N LEU A 84 -15.35 53.15 -7.77
CA LEU A 84 -16.74 53.62 -7.81
C LEU A 84 -16.87 55.12 -7.51
N ARG A 85 -16.01 55.68 -6.67
CA ARG A 85 -15.98 57.14 -6.38
C ARG A 85 -15.45 57.98 -7.54
N LEU A 86 -14.57 57.44 -8.38
CA LEU A 86 -14.01 58.13 -9.55
C LEU A 86 -14.94 58.03 -10.78
N GLU A 87 -15.81 57.02 -10.83
CA GLU A 87 -16.80 56.82 -11.89
C GLU A 87 -18.13 57.58 -11.64
N ALA A 88 -18.33 58.16 -10.45
CA ALA A 88 -19.50 58.95 -10.04
C ALA A 88 -19.21 60.45 -10.04
#